data_AF-A0AAW9KXE4-F1
#
_entry.id   AF-A0AAW9KXE4-F1
#
_cell.length_a   1.000
_cell.length_b   1.000
_cell.length_c   1.000
_cell.angle_alpha   90.00
_cell.angle_beta   90.00
_cell.angle_gamma   90.00
#
_symmetry.space_group_name_H-M   'P 1'
#
loop_
_entity.id
_entity.type
_entity.pdbx_description
1 polymer ?
#
loop_
_entity_poly.entity_id
_entity_poly.type
_entity_poly.pdbx_seq_one_letter_code
_entity_poly.pdbx_strand_id
1 'polypeptide(L)'
;MESLDSFSDWEYSGTLPFTITDPVLSNIGNTPLFPYEERSLSGTVKIKAEYENPTGSMKDRIAVGMLKELEENGEIEPGDLVVEGSSGNTAGAVALAANRLGYECVITTPVGNSEQKLGYVESLGGELITCPDVPTEHKEYYRNKAKRVATERGGVWLDQYSNQTNPTVHSVWTGPELVDQYPELTHVVCPMGTGGTMSGIAKYIKEEHNSDVTAIGVDAVESNVSTAFYGHEEGNTTLRLRASAKVTNYRRCGSTTSTKFEAFPIAMRSCRRDARRASMVF
;
A
#
# COMPACT_ATOMS: atom_id res chain seq x y z
N MET A 1 25.92 -15.57 22.11
CA MET A 1 25.17 -16.16 20.99
C MET A 1 23.79 -16.43 21.56
N GLU A 2 23.00 -15.37 21.69
CA GLU A 2 21.61 -15.45 22.17
C GLU A 2 20.73 -15.84 20.98
N SER A 3 19.84 -16.80 21.21
CA SER A 3 18.99 -17.44 20.22
C SER A 3 18.05 -16.44 19.54
N LEU A 4 17.95 -16.53 18.22
CA LEU A 4 17.05 -15.74 17.35
C LEU A 4 15.57 -16.16 17.46
N ASP A 5 15.20 -16.99 18.44
CA ASP A 5 13.91 -17.69 18.50
C ASP A 5 12.80 -16.94 19.27
N SER A 6 12.94 -15.65 19.58
CA SER A 6 11.92 -14.92 20.37
C SER A 6 11.26 -13.72 19.67
N PHE A 7 11.28 -13.65 18.33
CA PHE A 7 10.81 -12.47 17.60
C PHE A 7 9.36 -12.54 17.07
N SER A 8 8.59 -13.60 17.31
CA SER A 8 7.29 -13.79 16.62
C SER A 8 6.06 -14.09 17.48
N ASP A 9 6.11 -13.95 18.82
CA ASP A 9 4.97 -14.31 19.68
C ASP A 9 3.97 -13.16 19.92
N TRP A 10 3.83 -12.22 18.98
CA TRP A 10 2.87 -11.12 19.12
C TRP A 10 1.55 -11.45 18.41
N GLU A 11 0.48 -11.61 19.20
CA GLU A 11 -0.90 -11.71 18.71
C GLU A 11 -1.58 -10.33 18.79
N TYR A 12 -2.08 -9.83 17.66
CA TYR A 12 -2.89 -8.61 17.61
C TYR A 12 -4.21 -8.82 18.34
N SER A 13 -4.49 -7.95 19.31
CA SER A 13 -5.70 -8.02 20.15
C SER A 13 -6.92 -7.27 19.58
N GLY A 14 -6.80 -6.68 18.39
CA GLY A 14 -7.90 -5.99 17.70
C GLY A 14 -8.71 -6.93 16.80
N THR A 15 -10.04 -6.78 16.81
CA THR A 15 -10.87 -7.34 15.74
C THR A 15 -10.49 -6.65 14.44
N LEU A 16 -10.13 -7.43 13.42
CA LEU A 16 -10.00 -6.94 12.04
C LEU A 16 -11.22 -6.08 11.69
N PRO A 17 -11.06 -4.99 10.93
CA PRO A 17 -12.19 -4.16 10.50
C PRO A 17 -13.23 -4.94 9.70
N PHE A 18 -12.87 -6.12 9.20
CA PHE A 18 -13.73 -7.00 8.42
C PHE A 18 -13.69 -8.42 8.98
N THR A 19 -14.80 -9.14 8.83
CA THR A 19 -14.82 -10.57 9.17
C THR A 19 -14.21 -11.38 8.02
N ILE A 20 -13.09 -12.05 8.29
CA ILE A 20 -12.39 -12.93 7.35
C ILE A 20 -12.37 -14.35 7.94
N THR A 21 -13.11 -15.27 7.32
CA THR A 21 -13.12 -16.70 7.71
C THR A 21 -12.27 -17.56 6.78
N ASP A 22 -11.76 -16.99 5.68
CA ASP A 22 -10.91 -17.70 4.74
C ASP A 22 -9.52 -17.95 5.34
N PRO A 23 -9.00 -19.20 5.36
CA PRO A 23 -7.76 -19.53 6.04
C PRO A 23 -6.50 -18.93 5.39
N VAL A 24 -6.55 -18.51 4.12
CA VAL A 24 -5.42 -17.84 3.46
C VAL A 24 -5.48 -16.35 3.78
N LEU A 25 -6.64 -15.73 3.57
CA LEU A 25 -6.82 -14.30 3.81
C LEU A 25 -6.72 -13.93 5.30
N SER A 26 -7.01 -14.86 6.21
CA SER A 26 -6.82 -14.64 7.65
C SER A 26 -5.35 -14.47 8.07
N ASN A 27 -4.40 -14.85 7.21
CA ASN A 27 -2.96 -14.62 7.43
C ASN A 27 -2.47 -13.26 6.90
N ILE A 28 -3.37 -12.42 6.38
CA ILE A 28 -3.03 -11.04 6.03
C ILE A 28 -2.89 -10.26 7.33
N GLY A 29 -1.90 -9.37 7.38
CA GLY A 29 -1.59 -8.58 8.55
C GLY A 29 -0.79 -9.32 9.60
N ASN A 30 -0.70 -8.74 10.80
CA ASN A 30 0.15 -9.23 11.88
C ASN A 30 1.60 -9.47 11.42
N THR A 31 2.08 -8.60 10.55
CA THR A 31 3.38 -8.77 9.91
C THR A 31 4.49 -8.46 10.93
N PRO A 32 5.63 -9.14 10.87
CA PRO A 32 6.67 -8.95 11.85
C PRO A 32 7.36 -7.57 11.71
N LEU A 33 7.93 -7.12 12.82
CA LEU A 33 8.71 -5.89 12.90
C LEU A 33 10.15 -6.23 13.28
N PHE A 34 11.06 -6.25 12.30
CA PHE A 34 12.43 -6.70 12.50
C PHE A 34 13.38 -5.54 12.83
N PRO A 35 14.32 -5.69 13.76
CA PRO A 35 15.39 -4.72 13.93
C PRO A 35 16.31 -4.70 12.69
N TYR A 36 16.70 -3.51 12.26
CA TYR A 36 17.70 -3.32 11.21
C TYR A 36 18.94 -2.67 11.81
N GLU A 37 20.01 -3.47 11.93
CA GLU A 37 21.29 -3.01 12.49
C GLU A 37 22.08 -2.21 11.45
N GLU A 38 21.92 -0.88 11.44
CA GLU A 38 22.77 0.03 10.69
C GLU A 38 23.71 0.79 11.62
N ARG A 39 24.97 0.35 11.67
CA ARG A 39 26.00 0.90 12.58
C ARG A 39 26.31 2.38 12.35
N SER A 40 25.98 2.93 11.18
CA SER A 40 26.21 4.34 10.86
C SER A 40 25.11 5.29 11.35
N LEU A 41 24.01 4.75 11.88
CA LEU A 41 22.96 5.53 12.51
C LEU A 41 23.11 5.56 14.04
N SER A 42 22.65 6.67 14.63
CA SER A 42 22.57 6.81 16.10
C SER A 42 21.20 6.45 16.66
N GLY A 43 20.23 6.15 15.81
CA GLY A 43 18.86 5.78 16.16
C GLY A 43 18.57 4.30 15.90
N THR A 44 17.45 3.83 16.45
CA THR A 44 16.96 2.46 16.21
C THR A 44 16.12 2.43 14.95
N VAL A 45 16.47 1.56 14.01
CA VAL A 45 15.68 1.31 12.81
C VAL A 45 15.05 -0.07 12.91
N LYS A 46 13.76 -0.15 12.57
CA LYS A 46 13.05 -1.41 12.39
C LYS A 46 12.38 -1.44 11.01
N ILE A 47 12.09 -2.64 10.50
CA ILE A 47 11.44 -2.87 9.21
C ILE A 47 10.14 -3.61 9.46
N LYS A 48 9.02 -3.01 9.05
CA LYS A 48 7.69 -3.62 9.05
C LYS A 48 7.58 -4.51 7.81
N ALA A 49 7.67 -5.81 8.01
CA ALA A 49 7.82 -6.79 6.94
C ALA A 49 6.49 -7.12 6.25
N GLU A 50 5.89 -6.13 5.58
CA GLU A 50 4.65 -6.31 4.82
C GLU A 50 4.78 -7.28 3.63
N TYR A 51 5.99 -7.73 3.30
CA TYR A 51 6.20 -8.80 2.33
C TYR A 51 5.88 -10.21 2.87
N GLU A 52 5.61 -10.35 4.18
CA GLU A 52 5.17 -11.61 4.78
C GLU A 52 3.66 -11.86 4.60
N ASN A 53 2.92 -10.89 4.05
CA ASN A 53 1.53 -11.13 3.64
C ASN A 53 1.48 -12.18 2.50
N PRO A 54 0.35 -12.90 2.33
CA PRO A 54 0.22 -14.02 1.38
C PRO A 54 0.71 -13.78 -0.05
N THR A 55 0.51 -12.58 -0.62
CA THR A 55 0.98 -12.25 -1.98
C THR A 55 2.36 -11.59 -2.02
N GLY A 56 2.99 -11.41 -0.87
CA GLY A 56 4.30 -10.77 -0.76
C GLY A 56 4.23 -9.26 -0.62
N SER A 57 3.10 -8.66 -0.22
CA SER A 57 3.02 -7.20 -0.04
C SER A 57 1.86 -6.70 0.82
N MET A 58 1.98 -5.44 1.27
CA MET A 58 0.92 -4.67 1.94
C MET A 58 -0.40 -4.53 1.14
N LYS A 59 -0.41 -4.83 -0.17
CA LYS A 59 -1.60 -4.66 -1.01
C LYS A 59 -2.68 -5.69 -0.70
N ASP A 60 -2.34 -6.77 -0.02
CA ASP A 60 -3.33 -7.76 0.46
C ASP A 60 -4.35 -7.12 1.40
N ARG A 61 -3.89 -6.21 2.26
CA ARG A 61 -4.76 -5.47 3.18
C ARG A 61 -5.81 -4.65 2.43
N ILE A 62 -5.40 -3.94 1.39
CA ILE A 62 -6.32 -3.09 0.62
C ILE A 62 -7.23 -3.91 -0.28
N ALA A 63 -6.74 -5.02 -0.84
CA ALA A 63 -7.53 -5.89 -1.71
C ALA A 63 -8.69 -6.50 -0.92
N VAL A 64 -8.41 -7.11 0.23
CA VAL A 64 -9.47 -7.64 1.09
C VAL A 64 -10.36 -6.53 1.63
N GLY A 65 -9.80 -5.40 2.07
CA GLY A 65 -10.61 -4.31 2.58
C GLY A 65 -11.62 -3.78 1.57
N MET A 66 -11.20 -3.52 0.33
CA MET A 66 -12.11 -3.01 -0.71
C MET A 66 -13.20 -4.02 -1.07
N LEU A 67 -12.88 -5.33 -1.12
CA LEU A 67 -13.87 -6.36 -1.42
C LEU A 67 -14.86 -6.56 -0.27
N LYS A 68 -14.36 -6.58 0.97
CA LYS A 68 -15.19 -6.74 2.16
C LYS A 68 -16.11 -5.56 2.40
N GLU A 69 -15.66 -4.33 2.14
CA GLU A 69 -16.54 -3.15 2.20
C GLU A 69 -17.71 -3.27 1.21
N LEU A 70 -17.43 -3.65 -0.05
CA LEU A 70 -18.47 -3.84 -1.06
C LEU A 70 -19.45 -4.96 -0.67
N GLU A 71 -18.95 -6.08 -0.13
CA GLU A 71 -19.78 -7.19 0.34
C GLU A 71 -20.67 -6.77 1.53
N GLU A 72 -20.11 -6.07 2.51
CA GLU A 72 -20.83 -5.59 3.70
C GLU A 72 -21.89 -4.54 3.35
N ASN A 73 -21.66 -3.74 2.31
CA ASN A 73 -22.64 -2.81 1.74
C ASN A 73 -23.70 -3.49 0.85
N GLY A 74 -23.54 -4.78 0.52
CA GLY A 74 -24.42 -5.50 -0.40
C GLY A 74 -24.28 -5.05 -1.86
N GLU A 75 -23.13 -4.49 -2.24
CA GLU A 75 -22.83 -4.03 -3.60
C GLU A 75 -22.31 -5.17 -4.49
N ILE A 76 -21.75 -6.23 -3.90
CA ILE A 76 -21.33 -7.45 -4.58
C ILE A 76 -21.70 -8.70 -3.76
N GLU A 77 -21.90 -9.81 -4.45
CA GLU A 77 -22.04 -11.15 -3.88
C GLU A 77 -21.12 -12.17 -4.58
N PRO A 78 -20.78 -13.31 -3.94
CA PRO A 78 -19.95 -14.33 -4.59
C PRO A 78 -20.50 -14.73 -5.97
N GLY A 79 -19.63 -14.74 -6.97
CA GLY A 79 -19.97 -14.89 -8.39
C GLY A 79 -19.94 -13.59 -9.18
N ASP A 80 -20.02 -12.43 -8.52
CA ASP A 80 -19.91 -11.14 -9.18
C ASP A 80 -18.49 -10.85 -9.70
N LEU A 81 -18.42 -9.98 -10.70
CA LEU A 81 -17.18 -9.55 -11.31
C LEU A 81 -16.60 -8.32 -10.61
N VAL A 82 -15.34 -8.44 -10.20
CA VAL A 82 -14.50 -7.31 -9.76
C VAL A 82 -13.40 -7.02 -10.76
N VAL A 83 -13.15 -5.74 -11.00
CA VAL A 83 -12.17 -5.27 -11.98
C VAL A 83 -11.22 -4.30 -11.32
N GLU A 84 -9.92 -4.43 -11.60
CA GLU A 84 -8.92 -3.46 -11.16
C GLU A 84 -7.89 -3.15 -12.24
N GLY A 85 -7.38 -1.92 -12.23
CA GLY A 85 -6.27 -1.50 -13.08
C GLY A 85 -4.96 -1.44 -12.30
N SER A 86 -4.04 -2.37 -12.54
CA SER A 86 -2.72 -2.36 -11.89
C SER A 86 -1.66 -3.17 -12.64
N SER A 87 -0.42 -2.67 -12.63
CA SER A 87 0.80 -3.39 -13.05
C SER A 87 1.65 -3.93 -11.89
N GLY A 88 1.21 -3.68 -10.65
CA GLY A 88 1.99 -3.95 -9.44
C GLY A 88 1.32 -4.94 -8.52
N ASN A 89 1.72 -4.90 -7.25
CA ASN A 89 1.29 -5.88 -6.26
C ASN A 89 -0.23 -5.90 -6.04
N THR A 90 -0.94 -4.79 -6.29
CA THR A 90 -2.41 -4.76 -6.17
C THR A 90 -3.08 -5.72 -7.14
N ALA A 91 -2.50 -5.96 -8.33
CA ALA A 91 -3.04 -6.94 -9.28
C ALA A 91 -3.09 -8.35 -8.68
N GLY A 92 -1.97 -8.80 -8.10
CA GLY A 92 -1.90 -10.11 -7.46
C GLY A 92 -2.76 -10.19 -6.20
N ALA A 93 -2.72 -9.15 -5.36
CA ALA A 93 -3.53 -9.06 -4.14
C ALA A 93 -5.03 -9.16 -4.42
N VAL A 94 -5.53 -8.41 -5.42
CA VAL A 94 -6.94 -8.44 -5.83
C VAL A 94 -7.29 -9.79 -6.45
N ALA A 95 -6.43 -10.36 -7.30
CA ALA A 95 -6.69 -11.69 -7.88
C ALA A 95 -6.80 -12.78 -6.80
N LEU A 96 -5.86 -12.83 -5.85
CA LEU A 96 -5.93 -13.77 -4.73
C LEU A 96 -7.20 -13.56 -3.91
N ALA A 97 -7.45 -12.33 -3.45
CA ALA A 97 -8.59 -12.04 -2.59
C ALA A 97 -9.92 -12.34 -3.28
N ALA A 98 -10.07 -11.95 -4.55
CA ALA A 98 -11.26 -12.23 -5.34
C ALA A 98 -11.49 -13.74 -5.49
N ASN A 99 -10.46 -14.50 -5.87
CA ASN A 99 -10.57 -15.94 -6.02
C ASN A 99 -10.97 -16.64 -4.71
N ARG A 100 -10.37 -16.24 -3.58
CA ARG A 100 -10.64 -16.83 -2.26
C ARG A 100 -12.03 -16.49 -1.73
N LEU A 101 -12.55 -15.31 -2.05
CA LEU A 101 -13.91 -14.87 -1.67
C LEU A 101 -14.98 -15.29 -2.68
N GLY A 102 -14.61 -15.86 -3.83
CA GLY A 102 -15.53 -16.42 -4.82
C GLY A 102 -16.02 -15.42 -5.87
N TYR A 103 -15.29 -14.32 -6.11
CA TYR A 103 -15.60 -13.35 -7.18
C TYR A 103 -14.84 -13.68 -8.47
N GLU A 104 -15.43 -13.34 -9.62
CA GLU A 104 -14.68 -13.27 -10.87
C GLU A 104 -13.75 -12.05 -10.84
N CYS A 105 -12.54 -12.16 -11.40
CA CYS A 105 -11.56 -11.09 -11.34
C CYS A 105 -10.99 -10.77 -12.73
N VAL A 106 -11.05 -9.50 -13.12
CA VAL A 106 -10.34 -8.99 -14.30
C VAL A 106 -9.33 -7.93 -13.87
N ILE A 107 -8.07 -8.13 -14.26
CA ILE A 107 -6.99 -7.17 -14.09
C ILE A 107 -6.61 -6.57 -15.44
N THR A 108 -6.69 -5.24 -15.53
CA THR A 108 -6.14 -4.50 -16.67
C THR A 108 -4.75 -3.96 -16.32
N THR A 109 -3.79 -4.14 -17.22
CA THR A 109 -2.38 -3.78 -16.96
C THR A 109 -1.71 -3.22 -18.20
N PRO A 110 -0.80 -2.24 -18.12
CA PRO A 110 -0.02 -1.78 -19.27
C PRO A 110 0.86 -2.90 -19.84
N VAL A 111 1.14 -2.81 -21.14
CA VAL A 111 2.18 -3.61 -21.81
C VAL A 111 3.57 -3.34 -21.21
N GLY A 112 4.49 -4.30 -21.32
CA GLY A 112 5.86 -4.18 -20.81
C GLY A 112 6.09 -4.79 -19.42
N ASN A 113 5.05 -5.36 -18.80
CA ASN A 113 5.23 -6.21 -17.62
C ASN A 113 5.90 -7.53 -17.99
N SER A 114 6.76 -8.03 -17.10
CA SER A 114 7.44 -9.32 -17.28
C SER A 114 6.45 -10.48 -17.26
N GLU A 115 6.72 -11.54 -18.02
CA GLU A 115 5.89 -12.76 -18.06
C GLU A 115 5.65 -13.34 -16.67
N GLN A 116 6.62 -13.28 -15.77
CA GLN A 116 6.48 -13.76 -14.39
C GLN A 116 5.40 -13.00 -13.61
N LYS A 117 5.23 -11.70 -13.87
CA LYS A 117 4.21 -10.88 -13.19
C LYS A 117 2.81 -11.17 -13.73
N LEU A 118 2.71 -11.37 -15.05
CA LEU A 118 1.45 -11.71 -15.69
C LEU A 118 1.02 -13.12 -15.27
N GLY A 119 1.92 -14.09 -15.39
CA GLY A 119 1.67 -15.47 -14.95
C GLY A 119 1.35 -15.58 -13.47
N TYR A 120 1.91 -14.70 -12.61
CA TYR A 120 1.54 -14.65 -11.20
C TYR A 120 0.07 -14.29 -10.99
N VAL A 121 -0.44 -13.25 -11.66
CA VAL A 121 -1.86 -12.84 -11.56
C VAL A 121 -2.79 -13.93 -12.12
N GLU A 122 -2.44 -14.52 -13.26
CA GLU A 122 -3.21 -15.62 -13.86
C GLU A 122 -3.25 -16.84 -12.95
N SER A 123 -2.13 -17.18 -12.31
CA SER A 123 -2.05 -18.30 -11.37
C SER A 123 -2.92 -18.12 -10.12
N LEU A 124 -3.23 -16.86 -9.78
CA LEU A 124 -4.13 -16.50 -8.68
C LEU A 124 -5.60 -16.38 -9.12
N GLY A 125 -5.91 -16.72 -10.38
CA GLY A 125 -7.27 -16.77 -10.90
C GLY A 125 -7.80 -15.47 -11.50
N GLY A 126 -6.94 -14.48 -11.76
CA GLY A 126 -7.32 -13.24 -12.45
C GLY A 126 -7.24 -13.37 -13.97
N GLU A 127 -8.27 -12.94 -14.70
CA GLU A 127 -8.20 -12.68 -16.14
C GLU A 127 -7.35 -11.44 -16.40
N LEU A 128 -6.38 -11.51 -17.32
CA LEU A 128 -5.54 -10.37 -17.68
C LEU A 128 -5.93 -9.73 -19.00
N ILE A 129 -6.02 -8.40 -19.00
CA ILE A 129 -6.16 -7.57 -20.19
C ILE A 129 -4.98 -6.62 -20.28
N THR A 130 -4.09 -6.84 -21.25
CA THR A 130 -2.97 -5.93 -21.52
C THR A 130 -3.44 -4.70 -22.30
N CYS A 131 -2.94 -3.54 -21.91
CA CYS A 131 -3.33 -2.23 -22.43
C CYS A 131 -2.10 -1.50 -22.99
N PRO A 132 -2.22 -0.73 -24.08
CA PRO A 132 -1.09 0.02 -24.62
C PRO A 132 -0.58 1.06 -23.61
N ASP A 133 0.71 1.41 -23.69
CA ASP A 133 1.28 2.51 -22.92
C ASP A 133 0.88 3.84 -23.56
N VAL A 134 -0.15 4.48 -23.00
CA VAL A 134 -0.78 5.70 -23.50
C VAL A 134 -1.03 6.68 -22.34
N PRO A 135 -1.15 7.99 -22.62
CA PRO A 135 -1.45 8.99 -21.59
C PRO A 135 -2.73 8.69 -20.79
N THR A 136 -2.80 9.20 -19.55
CA THR A 136 -3.86 8.84 -18.58
C THR A 136 -5.28 9.27 -18.98
N GLU A 137 -5.39 10.21 -19.91
CA GLU A 137 -6.63 10.73 -20.49
C GLU A 137 -7.16 9.81 -21.61
N HIS A 138 -6.30 8.97 -22.18
CA HIS A 138 -6.66 8.10 -23.29
C HIS A 138 -7.56 6.96 -22.82
N LYS A 139 -8.59 6.61 -23.62
CA LYS A 139 -9.56 5.56 -23.26
C LYS A 139 -8.95 4.16 -23.08
N GLU A 140 -7.83 3.89 -23.75
CA GLU A 140 -7.10 2.62 -23.66
C GLU A 140 -6.04 2.62 -22.55
N TYR A 141 -5.91 3.71 -21.78
CA TYR A 141 -5.11 3.69 -20.56
C TYR A 141 -5.68 2.65 -19.61
N TYR A 142 -4.84 1.78 -19.03
CA TYR A 142 -5.29 0.58 -18.30
C TYR A 142 -6.37 0.86 -17.25
N ARG A 143 -6.27 1.94 -16.46
CA ARG A 143 -7.33 2.31 -15.50
C ARG A 143 -8.67 2.68 -16.16
N ASN A 144 -8.62 3.43 -17.27
CA ASN A 144 -9.83 3.77 -18.02
C ASN A 144 -10.42 2.52 -18.69
N LYS A 145 -9.57 1.58 -19.11
CA LYS A 145 -9.99 0.26 -19.58
C LYS A 145 -10.66 -0.53 -18.46
N ALA A 146 -10.10 -0.56 -17.24
CA ALA A 146 -10.70 -1.22 -16.08
C ALA A 146 -12.13 -0.74 -15.83
N LYS A 147 -12.31 0.58 -15.73
CA LYS A 147 -13.63 1.20 -15.56
C LYS A 147 -14.61 0.76 -16.64
N ARG A 148 -14.18 0.80 -17.90
CA ARG A 148 -15.02 0.40 -19.04
C ARG A 148 -15.38 -1.08 -19.00
N VAL A 149 -14.43 -1.96 -18.71
CA VAL A 149 -14.67 -3.41 -18.60
C VAL A 149 -15.67 -3.71 -17.49
N ALA A 150 -15.52 -3.09 -16.33
CA ALA A 150 -16.50 -3.21 -15.23
C ALA A 150 -17.90 -2.81 -15.72
N THR A 151 -18.05 -1.66 -16.37
CA THR A 151 -19.35 -1.22 -16.91
C THR A 151 -19.89 -2.13 -18.01
N GLU A 152 -19.07 -2.57 -18.95
CA GLU A 152 -19.48 -3.39 -20.10
C GLU A 152 -19.87 -4.82 -19.69
N ARG A 153 -19.24 -5.37 -18.65
CA ARG A 153 -19.48 -6.73 -18.16
C ARG A 153 -20.37 -6.78 -16.91
N GLY A 154 -20.86 -5.64 -16.43
CA GLY A 154 -21.73 -5.56 -15.25
C GLY A 154 -21.01 -5.87 -13.93
N GLY A 155 -19.71 -5.59 -13.83
CA GLY A 155 -18.93 -5.73 -12.60
C GLY A 155 -18.63 -4.40 -11.90
N VAL A 156 -17.88 -4.49 -10.80
CA VAL A 156 -17.46 -3.33 -9.99
C VAL A 156 -15.99 -3.01 -10.22
N TRP A 157 -15.68 -1.73 -10.42
CA TRP A 157 -14.30 -1.24 -10.53
C TRP A 157 -13.80 -0.78 -9.15
N LEU A 158 -12.74 -1.41 -8.64
CA LEU A 158 -12.25 -1.15 -7.27
C LEU A 158 -11.59 0.24 -7.12
N ASP A 159 -10.85 0.69 -8.13
CA ASP A 159 -10.15 1.99 -8.23
C ASP A 159 -9.36 2.37 -6.97
N GLN A 160 -8.29 1.63 -6.68
CA GLN A 160 -7.44 1.82 -5.49
C GLN A 160 -6.92 3.26 -5.27
N TYR A 161 -6.93 4.09 -6.30
CA TYR A 161 -6.46 5.47 -6.27
C TYR A 161 -7.50 6.44 -5.72
N SER A 162 -8.79 6.17 -5.93
CA SER A 162 -9.90 7.04 -5.48
C SER A 162 -10.65 6.43 -4.30
N ASN A 163 -10.60 5.10 -4.16
CA ASN A 163 -11.29 4.36 -3.12
C ASN A 163 -10.74 4.70 -1.72
N GLN A 164 -11.60 5.24 -0.85
CA GLN A 164 -11.24 5.65 0.50
C GLN A 164 -10.99 4.47 1.44
N THR A 165 -11.35 3.26 1.06
CA THR A 165 -10.98 2.06 1.83
C THR A 165 -9.48 1.86 1.86
N ASN A 166 -8.75 2.16 0.77
CA ASN A 166 -7.29 2.04 0.74
C ASN A 166 -6.58 2.79 1.90
N PRO A 167 -6.78 4.11 2.14
CA PRO A 167 -6.23 4.74 3.33
C PRO A 167 -6.92 4.27 4.63
N THR A 168 -8.21 3.94 4.59
CA THR A 168 -8.96 3.53 5.79
C THR A 168 -8.42 2.25 6.39
N VAL A 169 -8.18 1.18 5.61
CA VAL A 169 -7.57 -0.06 6.13
C VAL A 169 -6.25 0.21 6.83
N HIS A 170 -5.39 1.06 6.26
CA HIS A 170 -4.13 1.37 6.90
C HIS A 170 -4.29 2.19 8.19
N SER A 171 -5.36 2.99 8.33
CA SER A 171 -5.66 3.71 9.57
C SER A 171 -6.25 2.84 10.68
N VAL A 172 -7.02 1.80 10.34
CA VAL A 172 -7.70 0.95 11.34
C VAL A 172 -7.02 -0.40 11.54
N TRP A 173 -6.00 -0.72 10.74
CA TRP A 173 -5.30 -2.01 10.79
C TRP A 173 -3.79 -1.85 10.87
N THR A 174 -3.14 -1.32 9.83
CA THR A 174 -1.67 -1.21 9.79
C THR A 174 -1.13 -0.20 10.83
N GLY A 175 -1.79 0.94 11.00
CA GLY A 175 -1.42 1.97 11.96
C GLY A 175 -1.41 1.46 13.41
N PRO A 176 -2.54 0.91 13.91
CA PRO A 176 -2.59 0.27 15.22
C PRO A 176 -1.52 -0.82 15.39
N GLU A 177 -1.46 -1.75 14.43
CA GLU A 177 -0.50 -2.86 14.46
C GLU A 177 0.95 -2.38 14.59
N LEU A 178 1.32 -1.34 13.84
CA LEU A 178 2.67 -0.75 13.89
C LEU A 178 2.98 -0.12 15.25
N VAL A 179 2.04 0.63 15.80
CA VAL A 179 2.23 1.38 17.04
C VAL A 179 2.20 0.45 18.26
N ASP A 180 1.33 -0.55 18.26
CA ASP A 180 1.26 -1.57 19.30
C ASP A 180 2.56 -2.38 19.38
N GLN A 181 3.13 -2.72 18.21
CA GLN A 181 4.42 -3.40 18.11
C GLN A 181 5.62 -2.52 18.49
N TYR A 182 5.49 -1.19 18.40
CA TYR A 182 6.56 -0.27 18.75
C TYR A 182 6.07 1.07 19.34
N PRO A 183 5.68 1.08 20.63
CA PRO A 183 5.16 2.28 21.28
C PRO A 183 6.14 3.47 21.37
N GLU A 184 7.45 3.20 21.24
CA GLU A 184 8.51 4.24 21.22
C GLU A 184 8.77 4.83 19.82
N LEU A 185 7.86 4.58 18.86
CA LEU A 185 7.93 5.12 17.51
C LEU A 185 8.02 6.65 17.52
N THR A 186 8.99 7.20 16.79
CA THR A 186 9.13 8.66 16.62
C THR A 186 9.06 9.07 15.15
N HIS A 187 9.35 8.15 14.25
CA HIS A 187 9.36 8.39 12.81
C HIS A 187 8.82 7.17 12.07
N VAL A 188 7.95 7.41 11.09
CA VAL A 188 7.51 6.39 10.13
C VAL A 188 8.00 6.82 8.76
N VAL A 189 8.65 5.90 8.03
CA VAL A 189 9.14 6.15 6.68
C VAL A 189 8.45 5.17 5.75
N CYS A 190 7.79 5.64 4.69
CA CYS A 190 7.10 4.76 3.74
C CYS A 190 7.29 5.26 2.31
N PRO A 191 7.64 4.38 1.35
CA PRO A 191 7.58 4.74 -0.06
C PRO A 191 6.14 5.07 -0.49
N MET A 192 6.00 6.10 -1.31
CA MET A 192 4.72 6.64 -1.74
C MET A 192 4.35 6.12 -3.12
N GLY A 193 3.20 5.46 -3.20
CA GLY A 193 2.54 5.08 -4.45
C GLY A 193 1.17 5.76 -4.56
N THR A 194 0.10 5.01 -4.32
CA THR A 194 -1.27 5.55 -4.23
C THR A 194 -1.44 6.56 -3.09
N GLY A 195 -0.55 6.52 -2.09
CA GLY A 195 -0.60 7.35 -0.89
C GLY A 195 -1.45 6.79 0.26
N GLY A 196 -2.22 5.73 0.02
CA GLY A 196 -3.11 5.13 1.03
C GLY A 196 -2.39 4.66 2.29
N THR A 197 -1.27 3.93 2.14
CA THR A 197 -0.51 3.38 3.29
C THR A 197 -0.02 4.46 4.24
N MET A 198 0.76 5.42 3.74
CA MET A 198 1.29 6.49 4.58
C MET A 198 0.17 7.39 5.12
N SER A 199 -0.82 7.75 4.31
CA SER A 199 -1.92 8.61 4.78
C SER A 199 -2.77 7.95 5.86
N GLY A 200 -3.06 6.66 5.74
CA GLY A 200 -3.81 5.90 6.75
C GLY A 200 -3.04 5.77 8.06
N ILE A 201 -1.78 5.33 8.01
CA ILE A 201 -0.92 5.22 9.19
C ILE A 201 -0.76 6.59 9.88
N ALA A 202 -0.49 7.65 9.10
CA ALA A 202 -0.34 8.99 9.65
C ALA A 202 -1.64 9.53 10.28
N LYS A 203 -2.81 9.20 9.72
CA LYS A 203 -4.11 9.55 10.31
C LYS A 203 -4.27 8.92 11.68
N TYR A 204 -4.07 7.59 11.78
CA TYR A 204 -4.18 6.87 13.05
C TYR A 204 -3.25 7.45 14.13
N ILE A 205 -1.97 7.61 13.80
CA ILE A 205 -0.96 8.13 14.73
C ILE A 205 -1.35 9.53 15.25
N LYS A 206 -1.85 10.39 14.35
CA LYS A 206 -2.28 11.74 14.70
C LYS A 206 -3.51 11.77 15.61
N GLU A 207 -4.46 10.85 15.39
CA GLU A 207 -5.72 10.80 16.14
C GLU A 207 -5.53 10.13 17.51
N GLU A 208 -4.77 9.04 17.59
CA GLU A 208 -4.80 8.14 18.75
C GLU A 208 -3.51 8.12 19.59
N HIS A 209 -2.34 8.49 19.04
CA HIS A 209 -1.08 8.01 19.61
C HIS A 209 0.09 9.00 19.75
N ASN A 210 -0.23 10.30 19.84
CA ASN A 210 0.69 11.44 20.01
C ASN A 210 1.16 12.07 18.68
N SER A 211 0.91 13.37 18.54
CA SER A 211 1.24 14.18 17.35
C SER A 211 2.75 14.38 17.10
N ASP A 212 3.61 13.90 18.00
CA ASP A 212 5.07 14.09 17.93
C ASP A 212 5.76 13.12 16.95
N VAL A 213 5.05 12.09 16.46
CA VAL A 213 5.59 11.17 15.45
C VAL A 213 5.65 11.85 14.09
N THR A 214 6.83 11.78 13.45
CA THR A 214 7.04 12.36 12.12
C THR A 214 6.84 11.31 11.02
N ALA A 215 5.87 11.54 10.14
CA ALA A 215 5.61 10.69 8.97
C ALA A 215 6.37 11.18 7.73
N ILE A 216 7.27 10.37 7.18
CA ILE A 216 8.14 10.69 6.05
C ILE A 216 7.75 9.83 4.83
N GLY A 217 7.10 10.45 3.84
CA GLY A 217 6.89 9.83 2.54
C GLY A 217 8.16 9.84 1.69
N VAL A 218 8.53 8.71 1.10
CA VAL A 218 9.65 8.60 0.15
C VAL A 218 9.09 8.53 -1.26
N ASP A 219 9.48 9.48 -2.11
CA ASP A 219 9.05 9.52 -3.50
C ASP A 219 10.21 9.22 -4.47
N ALA A 220 9.90 8.59 -5.60
CA ALA A 220 10.90 8.33 -6.64
C ALA A 220 11.16 9.59 -7.47
N VAL A 221 12.38 9.72 -7.99
CA VAL A 221 12.70 10.74 -8.99
C VAL A 221 11.84 10.47 -10.24
N GLU A 222 11.30 11.51 -10.87
CA GLU A 222 10.33 11.44 -12.00
C GLU A 222 8.93 10.91 -11.63
N SER A 223 8.64 10.73 -10.35
CA SER A 223 7.29 10.37 -9.90
C SER A 223 6.33 11.56 -10.02
N ASN A 224 5.07 11.23 -10.27
CA ASN A 224 3.97 12.18 -10.32
C ASN A 224 3.56 12.71 -8.94
N VAL A 225 3.99 12.08 -7.84
CA VAL A 225 3.64 12.48 -6.48
C VAL A 225 4.26 13.85 -6.17
N SER A 226 5.58 14.01 -6.32
CA SER A 226 6.27 15.29 -6.12
C SER A 226 5.69 16.42 -6.98
N THR A 227 5.47 16.15 -8.27
CA THR A 227 4.86 17.12 -9.21
C THR A 227 3.45 17.56 -8.76
N ALA A 228 2.64 16.63 -8.22
CA ALA A 228 1.30 16.95 -7.74
C ALA A 228 1.30 17.83 -6.49
N PHE A 229 2.28 17.69 -5.59
CA PHE A 229 2.37 18.49 -4.37
C PHE A 229 3.04 19.85 -4.57
N TYR A 230 4.05 19.94 -5.43
CA TYR A 230 4.92 21.12 -5.52
C TYR A 230 4.84 21.85 -6.86
N GLY A 231 4.15 21.29 -7.87
CA GLY A 231 4.06 21.88 -9.20
C GLY A 231 5.37 21.85 -10.00
N HIS A 232 6.39 21.17 -9.47
CA HIS A 232 7.68 20.92 -10.11
C HIS A 232 8.29 19.64 -9.50
N GLU A 233 9.29 19.06 -10.17
CA GLU A 233 10.05 17.93 -9.63
C GLU A 233 10.98 18.41 -8.52
N GLU A 234 10.69 18.05 -7.27
CA GLU A 234 11.68 18.11 -6.18
C GLU A 234 12.25 16.72 -5.91
N GLY A 235 13.59 16.64 -5.80
CA GLY A 235 14.26 15.48 -5.22
C GLY A 235 14.12 15.47 -3.70
N ASN A 236 13.83 14.30 -3.12
CA ASN A 236 13.69 14.02 -1.69
C ASN A 236 12.73 14.92 -0.91
N THR A 237 11.45 14.56 -0.92
CA THR A 237 10.43 15.26 -0.12
C THR A 237 10.42 14.76 1.32
N THR A 238 10.46 15.69 2.29
CA THR A 238 10.15 15.41 3.70
C THR A 238 8.78 15.98 4.02
N LEU A 239 7.78 15.12 4.20
CA LEU A 239 6.47 15.54 4.70
C LEU A 239 6.60 15.88 6.20
N ARG A 240 6.69 17.16 6.55
CA ARG A 240 6.57 17.59 7.94
C ARG A 240 5.09 17.79 8.24
N LEU A 241 4.48 16.86 8.99
CA LEU A 241 3.15 17.05 9.56
C LEU A 241 3.21 18.20 10.58
N ARG A 242 3.02 19.44 10.11
CA ARG A 242 2.64 20.55 10.98
C ARG A 242 1.12 20.56 11.06
N ALA A 243 0.59 20.71 12.27
CA ALA A 243 -0.82 20.57 12.65
C ALA A 243 -1.85 21.46 11.90
N SER A 244 -1.50 22.10 10.79
CA SER A 244 -2.34 23.08 10.09
C SER A 244 -2.36 22.95 8.56
N ALA A 245 -2.01 21.81 7.96
CA ALA A 245 -2.20 21.61 6.52
C ALA A 245 -3.54 20.94 6.23
N LYS A 246 -4.51 21.73 5.73
CA LYS A 246 -5.73 21.23 5.09
C LYS A 246 -5.33 20.51 3.80
N VAL A 247 -5.64 19.21 3.71
CA VAL A 247 -5.56 18.47 2.44
C VAL A 247 -6.78 18.89 1.61
N THR A 248 -6.56 19.72 0.60
CA THR A 248 -7.61 20.15 -0.35
C THR A 248 -7.23 19.80 -1.78
N ASN A 249 -8.03 18.92 -2.38
CA ASN A 249 -8.23 18.61 -3.81
C ASN A 249 -7.07 18.07 -4.66
N TYR A 250 -7.33 16.87 -5.20
CA TYR A 250 -6.49 16.04 -6.07
C TYR A 250 -6.53 16.51 -7.55
N ARG A 251 -5.38 16.57 -8.24
CA ARG A 251 -5.30 16.62 -9.72
C ARG A 251 -4.12 15.75 -10.24
N ARG A 252 -4.42 14.98 -11.30
CA ARG A 252 -3.63 13.94 -12.02
C ARG A 252 -2.32 14.41 -12.67
N CYS A 253 -1.35 13.48 -12.85
CA CYS A 253 -0.66 13.18 -14.14
C CYS A 253 0.15 11.85 -14.05
N GLY A 254 0.50 11.21 -15.18
CA GLY A 254 1.27 9.93 -15.30
C GLY A 254 2.76 10.07 -14.92
N SER A 255 3.64 9.05 -14.91
CA SER A 255 3.78 7.77 -15.61
C SER A 255 4.65 6.78 -14.79
N THR A 256 4.88 5.57 -15.31
CA THR A 256 5.65 4.46 -14.70
C THR A 256 7.15 4.51 -14.98
N THR A 257 8.00 4.24 -13.98
CA THR A 257 9.38 3.77 -14.18
C THR A 257 9.83 2.80 -13.08
N SER A 258 10.67 1.85 -13.49
CA SER A 258 11.24 0.78 -12.67
C SER A 258 12.27 1.32 -11.68
N THR A 259 12.00 1.20 -10.37
CA THR A 259 12.93 1.69 -9.34
C THR A 259 13.86 0.57 -8.89
N LYS A 260 15.14 0.67 -9.26
CA LYS A 260 16.22 -0.04 -8.56
C LYS A 260 16.30 0.48 -7.12
N PHE A 261 16.73 -0.39 -6.19
CA PHE A 261 16.89 -0.21 -4.74
C PHE A 261 17.88 0.92 -4.30
N GLU A 262 17.89 2.08 -4.96
CA GLU A 262 18.71 3.25 -4.58
C GLU A 262 17.99 4.22 -3.61
N ALA A 263 16.72 3.98 -3.27
CA ALA A 263 15.95 4.83 -2.36
C ALA A 263 16.45 4.79 -0.89
N PHE A 264 17.06 3.67 -0.48
CA PHE A 264 17.43 3.42 0.92
C PHE A 264 18.56 4.34 1.43
N PRO A 265 19.70 4.51 0.73
CA PRO A 265 20.76 5.45 1.16
C PRO A 265 20.32 6.91 1.10
N ILE A 266 19.31 7.23 0.29
CA ILE A 266 18.85 8.58 0.00
C ILE A 266 17.85 9.07 1.07
N ALA A 267 16.87 8.26 1.46
CA ALA A 267 15.98 8.54 2.60
C ALA A 267 16.78 8.74 3.90
N MET A 268 17.81 7.92 4.10
CA MET A 268 18.74 8.00 5.23
C MET A 268 19.55 9.30 5.27
N ARG A 269 19.93 9.86 4.11
CA ARG A 269 20.64 11.16 4.04
C ARG A 269 19.75 12.33 4.46
N SER A 270 18.46 12.33 4.09
CA SER A 270 17.51 13.36 4.55
C SER A 270 17.27 13.26 6.07
N CYS A 271 17.20 12.03 6.57
CA CYS A 271 16.99 11.75 7.99
C CYS A 271 18.20 12.07 8.89
N ARG A 272 19.44 12.19 8.38
CA ARG A 272 20.66 12.44 9.19
C ARG A 272 20.58 13.66 10.11
N ARG A 273 19.75 14.65 9.79
CA ARG A 273 19.60 15.87 10.61
C ARG A 273 18.71 15.64 11.84
N ASP A 274 17.76 14.71 11.77
CA ASP A 274 16.80 14.37 12.84
C ASP A 274 17.11 12.99 13.49
N ALA A 275 17.99 12.17 12.88
CA ALA A 275 18.37 10.81 13.29
C ALA A 275 19.12 10.69 14.63
N ARG A 276 19.52 11.79 15.26
CA ARG A 276 20.24 11.76 16.55
C ARG A 276 19.38 11.29 17.73
N ARG A 277 18.06 11.13 17.54
CA ARG A 277 17.09 10.67 18.54
C ARG A 277 15.98 9.77 17.96
N ALA A 278 16.13 9.29 16.73
CA ALA A 278 15.00 8.71 15.99
C ALA A 278 14.89 7.20 16.16
N SER A 279 13.73 6.77 16.66
CA SER A 279 13.17 5.42 16.54
C SER A 279 12.32 5.36 15.27
N MET A 280 12.82 4.68 14.23
CA MET A 280 12.28 4.66 12.86
C MET A 280 11.70 3.29 12.49
N VAL A 281 10.58 3.30 11.75
CA VAL A 281 10.07 2.10 11.07
C VAL A 281 9.93 2.35 9.56
N PHE A 282 10.42 1.39 8.77
CA PHE A 282 10.28 1.31 7.31
C PHE A 282 9.18 0.32 6.90
#